data_AF-A0A2J9VKJ8-F1
#
_entry.id   AF-A0A2J9VKJ8-F1
#
_cell.length_a   1.000
_cell.length_b   1.000
_cell.length_c   1.000
_cell.angle_alpha   90.00
_cell.angle_beta   90.00
_cell.angle_gamma   90.00
#
_symmetry.space_group_name_H-M   'P 1'
#
loop_
_entity.id
_entity.type
_entity.pdbx_description
1 polymer ?
#
loop_
_entity_poly.entity_id
_entity_poly.type
_entity_poly.pdbx_seq_one_letter_code
_entity_poly.pdbx_strand_id
1 'polypeptide(L)' 'MSKLEQAQAILSKPLTLEALQALDDLCEKAIGQEAEQLGDLWEAAMASASPELFEEAQAQGLF' A
#
# COMPACT_ATOMS: atom_id res chain seq x y z
N MET A 1 -12.31 2.07 -12.47
CA MET A 1 -11.91 1.43 -11.21
C MET A 1 -11.70 2.51 -10.18
N SER A 2 -12.21 2.31 -8.97
CA SER A 2 -11.86 3.13 -7.80
C SER A 2 -10.39 2.91 -7.42
N LYS A 3 -9.82 3.75 -6.56
CA LYS A 3 -8.45 3.54 -6.05
C LYS A 3 -8.41 2.34 -5.12
N LEU A 4 -9.51 2.12 -4.38
CA LEU A 4 -9.71 0.93 -3.56
C LEU A 4 -9.65 -0.37 -4.37
N GLU A 5 -10.28 -0.41 -5.55
CA GLU A 5 -10.23 -1.59 -6.43
C GLU A 5 -8.80 -1.82 -6.96
N GLN A 6 -8.05 -0.75 -7.24
CA GLN A 6 -6.66 -0.84 -7.67
C GLN A 6 -5.76 -1.37 -6.55
N ALA A 7 -5.93 -0.85 -5.33
CA ALA A 7 -5.21 -1.32 -4.15
C ALA A 7 -5.48 -2.81 -3.87
N GLN A 8 -6.74 -3.24 -3.93
CA GLN A 8 -7.09 -4.65 -3.77
C GLN A 8 -6.47 -5.54 -4.87
N ALA A 9 -6.44 -5.07 -6.12
CA ALA A 9 -5.81 -5.81 -7.21
C ALA A 9 -4.28 -5.93 -7.05
N ILE A 10 -3.63 -4.91 -6.49
CA ILE A 10 -2.21 -4.92 -6.13
C ILE A 10 -1.97 -5.95 -5.01
N LEU A 11 -2.76 -5.89 -3.94
CA LEU A 11 -2.63 -6.75 -2.77
C LEU A 11 -3.12 -8.19 -2.98
N SER A 12 -3.81 -8.47 -4.08
CA SER A 12 -4.16 -9.83 -4.50
C SER A 12 -2.97 -10.62 -5.05
N LYS A 13 -1.81 -9.96 -5.22
CA LYS A 13 -0.55 -10.56 -5.65
C LYS A 13 0.44 -10.56 -4.48
N PRO A 14 1.56 -11.32 -4.58
CA PRO A 14 2.62 -11.25 -3.58
C PRO A 14 3.06 -9.80 -3.36
N LEU A 15 3.19 -9.41 -2.09
CA LEU A 15 3.59 -8.06 -1.72
C LEU A 15 5.04 -7.84 -2.13
N THR A 16 5.27 -6.83 -2.97
CA THR A 16 6.59 -6.40 -3.44
C THR A 16 6.79 -4.92 -3.15
N LEU A 17 8.01 -4.43 -3.31
CA LEU A 17 8.31 -3.01 -3.14
C LEU A 17 7.52 -2.14 -4.13
N GLU A 18 7.41 -2.58 -5.39
CA GLU A 18 6.61 -1.89 -6.41
C GLU A 18 5.12 -1.86 -6.04
N ALA A 19 4.61 -2.93 -5.40
CA ALA A 19 3.24 -2.97 -4.90
C ALA A 19 3.01 -1.96 -3.77
N LEU A 20 3.97 -1.83 -2.85
CA LEU A 20 3.93 -0.83 -1.79
C LEU A 20 4.00 0.59 -2.36
N GLN A 21 4.92 0.88 -3.28
CA GLN A 21 4.97 2.19 -3.95
C GLN A 21 3.65 2.53 -4.65
N ALA A 22 3.06 1.57 -5.37
CA ALA A 22 1.78 1.79 -6.03
C ALA A 22 0.64 2.01 -5.03
N LEU A 23 0.68 1.39 -3.86
CA LEU A 23 -0.32 1.57 -2.81
C LEU A 23 -0.18 2.93 -2.12
N ASP A 24 1.04 3.38 -1.86
CA ASP A 24 1.36 4.70 -1.29
C ASP A 24 0.83 5.83 -2.20
N ASP A 25 1.15 5.74 -3.48
CA ASP A 25 0.66 6.62 -4.53
C ASP A 25 -0.88 6.72 -4.58
N LEU A 26 -1.57 5.61 -4.30
CA LEU A 26 -3.04 5.57 -4.25
C LEU A 26 -3.56 6.23 -2.98
N CYS A 27 -2.88 6.04 -1.84
CA CYS A 27 -3.21 6.67 -0.57
C CYS A 27 -3.08 8.20 -0.66
N GLU A 28 -1.99 8.72 -1.24
CA GLU A 28 -1.79 10.16 -1.43
C GLU A 28 -2.86 10.81 -2.30
N LYS A 29 -3.39 10.07 -3.28
CA LYS A 29 -4.41 10.58 -4.22
C LYS A 29 -5.83 10.42 -3.70
N ALA A 30 -6.04 9.65 -2.63
CA ALA A 30 -7.35 9.38 -2.08
C ALA A 30 -7.83 10.50 -1.15
N ILE A 31 -9.15 10.68 -1.08
CA ILE A 31 -9.77 11.67 -0.19
C ILE A 31 -11.03 11.10 0.45
N GLY A 32 -11.37 11.59 1.64
CA GLY A 32 -12.56 11.19 2.38
C GLY A 32 -12.54 9.69 2.72
N GLN A 33 -13.69 9.03 2.58
CA GLN A 33 -13.86 7.63 2.96
C GLN A 33 -12.95 6.65 2.18
N GLU A 34 -12.60 6.98 0.93
CA GLU A 34 -11.67 6.15 0.15
C GLU A 34 -10.25 6.21 0.73
N ALA A 35 -9.84 7.34 1.31
CA ALA A 35 -8.53 7.47 1.97
C ALA A 35 -8.46 6.67 3.26
N GLU A 36 -9.53 6.67 4.06
CA GLU A 36 -9.61 5.85 5.28
C GLU A 36 -9.46 4.36 4.95
N GLN A 37 -10.21 3.88 3.96
CA GLN A 37 -10.15 2.47 3.54
C GLN A 37 -8.79 2.08 2.93
N LEU A 38 -8.14 3.01 2.23
CA LEU A 38 -6.79 2.78 1.70
C LEU A 38 -5.74 2.79 2.81
N GLY A 39 -5.90 3.62 3.83
CA GLY A 39 -5.09 3.59 5.04
C GLY A 39 -5.17 2.24 5.75
N ASP A 40 -6.38 1.69 5.92
CA ASP A 40 -6.57 0.36 6.50
C ASP A 40 -5.83 -0.73 5.68
N LEU A 41 -5.87 -0.64 4.36
CA LEU A 41 -5.17 -1.57 3.46
C LEU A 41 -3.65 -1.40 3.52
N TRP A 42 -3.16 -0.16 3.65
CA TRP A 42 -1.74 0.14 3.84
C TRP A 42 -1.21 -0.48 5.12
N GLU A 43 -1.91 -0.26 6.24
CA GLU A 43 -1.53 -0.84 7.53
C GLU A 43 -1.51 -2.37 7.48
N ALA A 44 -2.53 -2.98 6.86
CA ALA A 44 -2.57 -4.43 6.69
C ALA A 44 -1.42 -4.94 5.81
N ALA A 45 -1.09 -4.24 4.73
CA ALA A 45 0.02 -4.59 3.84
C ALA A 45 1.35 -4.54 4.61
N MET A 46 1.62 -3.45 5.31
CA MET A 46 2.85 -3.28 6.12
C MET A 46 2.94 -4.28 7.26
N ALA A 47 1.83 -4.63 7.91
CA ALA A 47 1.81 -5.68 8.94
C ALA A 47 2.12 -7.09 8.40
N SER A 48 1.86 -7.32 7.11
CA SER A 48 2.14 -8.59 6.42
C SER A 48 3.49 -8.63 5.69
N ALA A 49 4.17 -7.49 5.58
CA ALA A 49 5.45 -7.38 4.90
C ALA A 49 6.54 -8.18 5.64
N SER A 50 7.45 -8.78 4.87
CA SER A 50 8.64 -9.38 5.46
C SER A 50 9.56 -8.29 6.02
N PRO A 51 10.42 -8.60 7.01
CA PRO A 51 11.38 -7.63 7.54
C PRO A 51 12.27 -7.01 6.45
N GLU A 52 12.70 -7.81 5.47
CA GLU A 52 13.50 -7.33 4.33
C GLU A 52 12.73 -6.31 3.48
N LEU A 53 11.45 -6.59 3.19
CA LEU A 53 10.61 -5.68 2.42
C LEU A 53 10.31 -4.39 3.20
N PHE A 54 10.13 -4.50 4.52
CA PHE A 54 9.93 -3.36 5.40
C PHE A 54 11.16 -2.45 5.44
N GLU A 55 12.36 -3.03 5.56
CA GLU A 55 13.62 -2.29 5.49
C GLU A 55 13.81 -1.61 4.13
N GLU A 56 13.47 -2.29 3.04
CA GLU A 56 13.56 -1.74 1.68
C GLU A 56 12.55 -0.60 1.46
N ALA A 57 11.32 -0.75 1.95
CA ALA A 57 10.31 0.32 1.95
C ALA A 57 10.77 1.54 2.75
N GLN A 58 11.44 1.31 3.90
CA GLN A 58 11.99 2.39 4.73
C GLN A 58 13.11 3.13 4.00
N ALA A 59 14.00 2.40 3.33
CA ALA A 59 15.06 2.99 2.54
C ALA A 59 14.53 3.85 1.37
N GLN A 60 13.34 3.54 0.86
CA GLN A 60 12.64 4.29 -0.19
C GLN A 60 11.79 5.46 0.36
N GLY A 61 11.66 5.60 1.69
CA GLY A 61 10.86 6.65 2.31
C GLY A 61 9.36 6.38 2.36
N LEU A 62 8.94 5.13 2.24
CA LEU A 62 7.54 4.71 2.30
C LEU A 62 7.09 4.50 3.76
N PHE A 63 7.04 5.57 4.57
CA PHE A 63 6.67 5.55 5.99
C PHE A 63 6.01 6.84 6.48
#